data_AF-A0A961JP42-F1
#
_entry.id   AF-A0A961JP42-F1
#
_cell.length_a   1.000
_cell.length_b   1.000
_cell.length_c   1.000
_cell.angle_alpha   90.00
_cell.angle_beta   90.00
_cell.angle_gamma   90.00
#
_symmetry.space_group_name_H-M   'P 1'
#
loop_
_entity.id
_entity.type
_entity.pdbx_description
1 polymer ?
#
loop_
_entity_poly.entity_id
_entity_poly.type
_entity_poly.pdbx_seq_one_letter_code
_entity_poly.pdbx_strand_id
1 'polypeptide(L)'
;MSLDKTFDRIATRSSKWTAMEAGFGLTGDDLLPMWVADMDFEAPDFLKDAVRGLADKGDFGYFSHTDSYLAAVAWWAQTRHGWEIDPTWITPTASLGNAIAFAIQTWSKP
;
A
#
# COMPACT_ATOMS: atom_id res chain seq x y z
N MET A 1 -5.64 -19.47 -0.37
CA MET A 1 -4.92 -18.65 0.63
C MET A 1 -5.57 -18.89 1.98
N SER A 2 -4.79 -19.15 3.03
CA SER A 2 -5.32 -19.27 4.41
C SER A 2 -5.22 -17.91 5.11
N LEU A 3 -6.27 -17.53 5.84
CA LEU A 3 -6.30 -16.34 6.70
C LEU A 3 -5.97 -16.69 8.17
N ASP A 4 -5.84 -17.99 8.48
CA ASP A 4 -5.54 -18.47 9.84
C ASP A 4 -4.03 -18.51 10.13
N LYS A 5 -3.21 -18.35 9.09
CA LYS A 5 -1.76 -18.32 9.24
C LYS A 5 -1.33 -17.03 9.90
N THR A 6 -0.73 -17.15 11.08
CA THR A 6 -0.09 -16.04 11.78
C THR A 6 1.39 -15.94 11.39
N PHE A 7 1.95 -14.74 11.51
CA PHE A 7 3.38 -14.50 11.39
C PHE A 7 3.80 -13.40 12.36
N ASP A 8 5.04 -13.47 12.85
CA ASP A 8 5.56 -12.55 13.87
C ASP A 8 5.78 -11.15 13.26
N ARG A 9 4.85 -10.24 13.53
CA ARG A 9 4.91 -8.88 13.02
C ARG A 9 5.81 -7.96 13.85
N ILE A 10 6.16 -8.33 15.08
CA ILE A 10 7.16 -7.62 15.90
C ILE A 10 8.55 -7.84 15.30
N ALA A 11 8.90 -9.08 14.95
CA ALA A 11 10.17 -9.40 14.29
C ALA A 11 10.34 -8.67 12.94
N THR A 12 9.24 -8.43 12.22
CA THR A 12 9.24 -7.64 10.97
C THR A 12 9.25 -6.13 11.17
N ARG A 13 9.29 -5.64 12.42
CA ARG A 13 9.26 -4.21 12.78
C ARG A 13 8.01 -3.47 12.29
N SER A 14 6.85 -4.14 12.27
CA SER A 14 5.58 -3.52 11.90
C SER A 14 5.21 -2.42 12.89
N SER A 15 4.96 -1.20 12.40
CA SER A 15 4.57 -0.06 13.24
C SER A 15 3.29 -0.33 14.04
N LYS A 16 2.32 -1.04 13.46
CA LYS A 16 1.10 -1.48 14.17
C LYS A 16 1.45 -2.21 15.48
N TRP A 17 2.49 -3.05 15.45
CA TRP A 17 2.89 -3.89 16.57
C TRP A 17 3.97 -3.27 17.46
N THR A 18 4.89 -2.48 16.91
CA THR A 18 6.05 -1.94 17.65
C THR A 18 5.88 -0.50 18.14
N ALA A 19 4.86 0.23 17.70
CA ALA A 19 4.68 1.65 18.05
C ALA A 19 3.63 1.90 19.15
N MET A 20 3.17 0.85 19.87
CA MET A 20 2.17 0.99 20.92
C MET A 20 2.64 1.84 22.10
N GLU A 21 3.89 1.67 22.53
CA GLU A 21 4.47 2.47 23.62
C GLU A 21 4.64 3.93 23.21
N ALA A 22 5.27 4.17 22.05
CA ALA A 22 5.51 5.54 21.57
C ALA A 22 4.21 6.29 21.22
N GLY A 23 3.22 5.59 20.66
CA GLY A 23 1.96 6.19 20.22
C GLY A 23 0.92 6.34 21.33
N PHE A 24 0.90 5.43 22.30
CA PHE A 24 -0.19 5.33 23.29
C PHE A 24 0.29 5.17 24.74
N GLY A 25 1.60 5.09 25.00
CA GLY A 25 2.15 4.82 26.33
C GLY A 25 1.84 3.41 26.86
N LEU A 26 1.42 2.50 25.97
CA LEU A 26 1.04 1.14 26.33
C LEU A 26 2.25 0.21 26.26
N THR A 27 2.54 -0.46 27.36
CA THR A 27 3.59 -1.48 27.49
C THR A 27 2.97 -2.76 28.04
N GLY A 28 3.54 -3.91 27.67
CA GLY A 28 3.02 -5.23 28.06
C GLY A 28 3.14 -6.24 26.92
N ASP A 29 3.37 -7.50 27.30
CA ASP A 29 3.53 -8.61 26.34
C ASP A 29 2.17 -9.15 25.84
N ASP A 30 1.07 -8.74 26.48
CA ASP A 30 -0.31 -9.16 26.19
C ASP A 30 -1.11 -8.13 25.37
N LEU A 31 -0.46 -7.08 24.88
CA LEU A 31 -1.09 -6.08 24.04
C LEU A 31 -1.53 -6.68 22.69
N LEU A 32 -2.78 -6.41 22.31
CA LEU A 32 -3.34 -6.78 21.00
C LEU A 32 -3.56 -5.52 20.15
N PRO A 33 -2.69 -5.22 19.17
CA PRO A 33 -2.81 -4.00 18.37
C PRO A 33 -3.92 -4.11 17.31
N MET A 34 -4.89 -3.20 17.34
CA MET A 34 -6.02 -3.15 16.38
C MET A 34 -6.28 -1.74 15.82
N TRP A 35 -5.23 -0.91 15.67
CA TRP A 35 -5.37 0.53 15.45
C TRP A 35 -4.93 1.01 14.05
N VAL A 36 -3.81 0.53 13.50
CA VAL A 36 -3.38 0.87 12.12
C VAL A 36 -4.16 0.04 11.12
N ALA A 37 -4.61 0.69 10.05
CA ALA A 37 -5.30 0.06 8.92
C ALA A 37 -4.33 -0.70 7.99
N ASP A 38 -3.63 -1.70 8.53
CA ASP A 38 -2.99 -2.77 7.76
C ASP A 38 -3.46 -4.14 8.25
N MET A 39 -3.25 -5.18 7.44
CA MET A 39 -3.75 -6.52 7.73
C MET A 39 -2.67 -7.41 8.34
N ASP A 40 -3.08 -8.32 9.21
CA ASP A 40 -2.22 -9.38 9.79
C ASP A 40 -2.22 -10.65 8.91
N PHE A 41 -2.39 -10.49 7.59
CA PHE A 41 -2.37 -11.58 6.60
C PHE A 41 -1.17 -11.44 5.68
N GLU A 42 -0.65 -12.57 5.20
CA GLU A 42 0.39 -12.55 4.18
C GLU A 42 -0.13 -11.89 2.89
N ALA A 43 0.76 -11.25 2.13
CA ALA A 43 0.41 -10.85 0.77
C ALA A 43 0.12 -12.10 -0.10
N PRO A 44 -0.84 -12.04 -1.02
CA PRO A 44 -1.15 -13.14 -1.94
C PRO A 44 0.07 -13.51 -2.79
N ASP A 45 0.14 -14.78 -3.22
CA ASP A 45 1.32 -15.34 -3.91
C ASP A 45 1.69 -14.57 -5.18
N PHE A 46 0.70 -14.14 -5.97
CA PHE A 46 0.97 -13.36 -7.19
C PHE A 46 1.71 -12.04 -6.93
N LEU A 47 1.48 -11.39 -5.77
CA LEU A 47 2.23 -10.18 -5.40
C LEU A 47 3.66 -10.54 -4.97
N LYS A 48 3.82 -11.61 -4.16
CA LYS A 48 5.14 -12.08 -3.72
C LYS A 48 6.00 -12.47 -4.93
N ASP A 49 5.42 -13.13 -5.92
CA ASP A 49 6.11 -13.55 -7.13
C ASP A 49 6.47 -12.36 -8.04
N ALA A 50 5.61 -11.36 -8.15
CA ALA A 50 5.95 -10.11 -8.86
C ALA A 50 7.13 -9.38 -8.21
N VAL A 51 7.17 -9.30 -6.87
CA VAL A 51 8.28 -8.69 -6.13
C VAL A 51 9.58 -9.48 -6.30
N ARG A 52 9.52 -10.81 -6.18
CA ARG A 52 10.69 -11.69 -6.45
C ARG A 52 11.20 -11.53 -7.87
N GLY A 53 10.30 -11.54 -8.86
CA GLY A 53 10.66 -11.35 -10.26
C GLY A 53 11.30 -9.99 -10.54
N LEU A 54 10.91 -8.93 -9.82
CA LEU A 54 11.62 -7.65 -9.89
C LEU A 54 13.01 -7.73 -9.24
N ALA A 55 13.10 -8.38 -8.08
CA ALA A 55 14.38 -8.57 -7.39
C ALA A 55 15.40 -9.36 -8.23
N ASP A 56 14.94 -10.42 -8.90
CA ASP A 56 15.76 -11.28 -9.76
C ASP A 56 16.29 -10.54 -11.00
N LYS A 57 15.55 -9.54 -11.51
CA LYS A 57 16.02 -8.70 -12.63
C LYS A 57 17.19 -7.80 -12.24
N GLY A 58 17.24 -7.35 -10.99
CA GLY A 58 18.35 -6.55 -10.44
C GLY A 58 18.46 -5.10 -10.93
N ASP A 59 17.60 -4.64 -11.83
CA ASP A 59 17.52 -3.23 -12.25
C ASP A 59 16.51 -2.46 -11.38
N PHE A 60 17.03 -1.58 -10.54
CA PHE A 60 16.26 -0.72 -9.62
C PHE A 60 16.47 0.78 -9.94
N GLY A 61 16.84 1.09 -11.19
CA GLY A 61 16.99 2.46 -11.65
C GLY A 61 15.66 3.21 -11.79
N TYR A 62 15.68 4.29 -12.58
CA TYR A 62 14.48 5.06 -12.85
C TYR A 62 13.53 4.32 -13.79
N PHE A 63 12.38 3.91 -13.26
CA PHE A 63 11.32 3.31 -14.05
C PHE A 63 10.64 4.35 -14.94
N SER A 64 10.39 3.97 -16.19
CA SER A 64 9.63 4.73 -17.19
C SER A 64 8.59 3.79 -17.82
N HIS A 65 7.70 4.33 -18.66
CA HIS A 65 6.64 3.57 -19.37
C HIS A 65 5.59 2.96 -18.44
N THR A 66 4.68 3.80 -17.95
CA THR A 66 3.61 3.39 -17.01
C THR A 66 2.32 2.96 -17.70
N ASP A 67 2.28 2.86 -19.04
CA ASP A 67 1.05 2.62 -19.80
C ASP A 67 0.32 1.35 -19.37
N SER A 68 1.05 0.25 -19.14
CA SER A 68 0.45 -1.01 -18.66
C SER A 68 -0.10 -0.89 -17.25
N TYR A 69 0.54 -0.07 -16.40
CA TYR A 69 0.04 0.23 -15.05
C TYR A 69 -1.24 1.06 -15.10
N LEU A 70 -1.27 2.13 -15.92
CA LEU A 70 -2.45 2.99 -16.07
C LEU A 70 -3.63 2.21 -16.67
N ALA A 71 -3.38 1.36 -17.67
CA ALA A 71 -4.40 0.47 -18.23
C ALA A 71 -4.96 -0.52 -17.20
N ALA A 72 -4.12 -1.05 -16.30
CA ALA A 72 -4.57 -1.94 -15.23
C ALA A 72 -5.47 -1.23 -14.22
N VAL A 73 -5.18 0.03 -13.88
CA VAL A 73 -6.04 0.85 -13.00
C VAL A 73 -7.39 1.11 -13.66
N ALA A 74 -7.40 1.52 -14.93
CA ALA A 74 -8.64 1.76 -15.68
C ALA A 74 -9.49 0.49 -15.81
N TRP A 75 -8.85 -0.65 -16.13
CA TRP A 75 -9.51 -1.95 -16.18
C TRP A 75 -10.12 -2.34 -14.83
N TRP A 76 -9.42 -2.10 -13.72
CA TRP A 76 -9.92 -2.42 -12.38
C TRP A 76 -11.15 -1.57 -12.02
N ALA A 77 -11.11 -0.26 -12.30
CA ALA A 77 -12.24 0.65 -12.08
C ALA A 77 -13.49 0.18 -12.84
N GLN A 78 -13.34 -0.18 -14.11
CA GLN A 78 -14.44 -0.70 -14.91
C GLN A 78 -14.94 -2.06 -14.39
N THR A 79 -14.03 -2.99 -14.11
CA THR A 79 -14.39 -4.37 -13.74
C THR A 79 -15.04 -4.46 -12.37
N ARG A 80 -14.58 -3.67 -11.40
CA ARG A 80 -15.07 -3.73 -10.01
C ARG A 80 -16.17 -2.76 -9.70
N HIS A 81 -16.23 -1.64 -10.42
CA HIS A 81 -17.12 -0.54 -10.11
C HIS A 81 -18.00 -0.10 -11.29
N GLY A 82 -17.86 -0.72 -12.48
CA GLY A 82 -18.58 -0.32 -13.68
C GLY A 82 -18.23 1.08 -14.16
N TRP A 83 -17.08 1.61 -13.73
CA TRP A 83 -16.65 2.97 -14.00
C TRP A 83 -15.56 3.01 -15.06
N GLU A 84 -15.93 3.53 -16.22
CA GLU A 84 -15.01 3.74 -17.33
C GLU A 84 -14.23 5.04 -17.10
N ILE A 85 -12.90 4.92 -16.99
CA ILE A 85 -11.99 6.06 -16.81
C ILE A 85 -10.98 6.13 -17.95
N ASP A 86 -10.69 7.34 -18.39
CA ASP A 86 -9.61 7.61 -19.33
C ASP A 86 -8.26 7.53 -18.56
N PRO A 87 -7.28 6.72 -19.01
CA PRO A 87 -5.96 6.66 -18.38
C PRO A 87 -5.27 8.02 -18.20
N THR A 88 -5.59 9.02 -19.03
CA THR A 88 -5.04 10.38 -18.93
C THR A 88 -5.52 11.14 -17.68
N TRP A 89 -6.57 10.67 -16.99
CA TRP A 89 -7.03 11.25 -15.73
C TRP A 89 -6.15 10.85 -14.54
N ILE A 90 -5.30 9.84 -14.70
CA ILE A 90 -4.56 9.23 -13.60
C ILE A 90 -3.21 9.94 -13.42
N THR A 91 -3.00 10.51 -12.24
CA THR A 91 -1.68 11.03 -11.81
C THR A 91 -1.17 10.20 -10.63
N PRO A 92 -0.09 9.41 -10.79
CA PRO A 92 0.48 8.66 -9.68
C PRO A 92 1.08 9.58 -8.61
N THR A 93 0.82 9.27 -7.33
CA THR A 93 1.42 9.95 -6.18
C THR A 93 2.05 8.93 -5.25
N ALA A 94 2.94 9.38 -4.36
CA ALA A 94 3.59 8.49 -3.39
C ALA A 94 2.59 7.91 -2.36
N SER A 95 1.50 8.63 -2.08
CA SER A 95 0.43 8.17 -1.19
C SER A 95 -0.84 9.00 -1.39
N LEU A 96 -1.97 8.52 -0.84
CA LEU A 96 -3.22 9.28 -0.77
C LEU A 96 -3.06 10.57 0.04
N GLY A 97 -2.35 10.53 1.17
CA GLY A 97 -2.09 11.72 1.98
C GLY A 97 -1.34 12.80 1.21
N ASN A 98 -0.38 12.41 0.38
CA ASN A 98 0.33 13.33 -0.50
C ASN A 98 -0.57 13.89 -1.61
N ALA A 99 -1.46 13.07 -2.20
CA ALA A 99 -2.44 13.55 -3.18
C ALA A 99 -3.40 14.59 -2.58
N ILE A 100 -3.88 14.37 -1.35
CA ILE A 100 -4.74 15.33 -0.65
C ILE A 100 -4.00 16.64 -0.39
N ALA A 101 -2.75 16.56 0.07
CA ALA A 101 -1.93 17.75 0.30
C ALA A 101 -1.74 18.56 -0.99
N PHE A 102 -1.47 17.90 -2.13
CA PHE A 102 -1.38 18.57 -3.43
C PHE A 102 -2.71 19.24 -3.83
N ALA A 103 -3.83 18.56 -3.63
CA ALA A 103 -5.14 19.13 -3.95
C ALA A 103 -5.42 20.40 -3.13
N ILE A 104 -5.13 20.38 -1.82
CA ILE A 104 -5.28 21.56 -0.95
C ILE A 104 -4.37 22.69 -1.44
N GLN A 105 -3.06 22.42 -1.59
CA GLN A 105 -2.09 23.44 -2.00
C GLN A 105 -2.40 24.07 -3.37
N THR A 106 -2.97 23.29 -4.29
CA THR A 106 -3.28 23.76 -5.65
C THR A 106 -4.59 24.52 -5.71
N TRP A 107 -5.60 24.06 -4.97
CA TRP A 107 -6.99 24.50 -5.15
C TRP A 107 -7.55 25.32 -3.98
N SER A 108 -6.76 25.57 -2.93
CA SER A 108 -7.13 26.49 -1.84
C SER A 108 -6.17 27.67 -1.73
N LYS A 109 -6.64 28.74 -1.08
CA LYS A 109 -5.78 29.81 -0.58
C LYS A 109 -5.31 29.44 0.84
N PRO A 110 -4.23 30.08 1.34
CA PRO A 110 -3.86 30.01 2.75
C PRO A 110 -5.01 30.41 3.68
#